data_AF-X1R3B4-F1
#
_entry.id   AF-X1R3B4-F1
#
_cell.length_a   1.000
_cell.length_b   1.000
_cell.length_c   1.000
_cell.angle_alpha   90.00
_cell.angle_beta   90.00
_cell.angle_gamma   90.00
#
_symmetry.space_group_name_H-M   'P 1'
#
loop_
_entity.id
_entity.type
_entity.pdbx_description
1 polymer ?
#
loop_
_entity_poly.entity_id
_entity_poly.type
_entity_poly.pdbx_seq_one_letter_code
_entity_poly.pdbx_strand_id
1 'polypeptide(L)'
;MIEDNSLPSVGDSNQKTVVSQKPEHTVSISVFFPCYNEQDNVTRTVEKALAVLKKLNADFEVIIVNDGSSDDTGQIADDIASR
;
A
#
# COMPACT_ATOMS: atom_id res chain seq x y z
N MET A 1 34.75 55.43 30.46
CA MET A 1 34.71 54.18 29.66
C MET A 1 34.27 53.07 30.58
N ILE A 2 32.95 52.83 30.64
CA ILE A 2 32.35 51.63 31.21
C ILE A 2 31.31 51.24 30.15
N GLU A 3 31.52 50.12 29.49
CA GLU A 3 30.63 49.64 28.43
C GLU A 3 29.39 49.01 29.08
N ASP A 4 28.23 49.61 28.80
CA ASP A 4 26.91 49.06 29.05
C ASP A 4 26.73 47.81 28.16
N ASN A 5 26.97 46.63 28.74
CA ASN A 5 26.65 45.35 28.12
C ASN A 5 25.24 44.93 28.53
N SER A 6 24.25 45.65 27.99
CA SER A 6 22.85 45.21 28.02
C SER A 6 22.68 43.99 27.11
N LEU A 7 22.49 42.82 27.72
CA LEU A 7 22.17 41.56 27.04
C LEU A 7 20.94 41.73 26.13
N PRO A 8 20.99 41.39 24.83
CA PRO A 8 19.78 41.24 24.05
C PRO A 8 18.99 40.04 24.58
N SER A 9 17.72 40.27 24.86
CA SER A 9 16.74 39.27 25.28
C SER A 9 16.78 38.05 24.35
N VAL A 10 16.93 36.87 24.95
CA VAL A 10 16.77 35.58 24.29
C VAL A 10 15.36 35.50 23.70
N GLY A 11 15.25 35.81 22.42
CA GLY A 11 14.07 35.48 21.61
C GLY A 11 14.10 33.98 21.34
N ASP A 12 13.24 33.26 22.03
CA ASP A 12 12.97 31.84 21.79
C ASP A 12 12.31 31.68 20.41
N SER A 13 13.12 31.56 19.36
CA SER A 13 12.67 31.26 18.01
C SER A 13 12.86 29.78 17.70
N ASN A 14 12.22 28.91 18.50
CA ASN A 14 11.98 27.53 18.11
C ASN A 14 10.66 27.44 17.32
N GLN A 15 10.68 27.94 16.08
CA GLN A 15 9.71 27.48 15.09
C GLN A 15 10.07 26.04 14.71
N LYS A 16 9.62 25.09 15.51
CA LYS A 16 9.68 23.67 15.19
C LYS A 16 8.59 23.41 14.16
N THR A 17 8.92 23.56 12.88
CA THR A 17 8.10 23.09 11.77
C THR A 17 7.75 21.63 12.05
N VAL A 18 6.49 21.36 12.34
CA VAL A 18 5.98 19.99 12.47
C VAL A 18 5.94 19.42 11.06
N VAL A 19 7.06 18.88 10.61
CA VAL A 19 7.10 18.02 9.43
C VAL A 19 6.22 16.83 9.78
N SER A 20 5.06 16.73 9.14
CA SER A 20 4.23 15.53 9.20
C SER A 20 5.05 14.40 8.58
N GLN A 21 5.78 13.67 9.42
CA GLN A 21 6.53 12.51 8.97
C GLN A 21 5.52 11.44 8.60
N LYS A 22 5.17 11.39 7.30
CA LYS A 22 4.59 10.18 6.70
C LYS A 22 5.56 9.04 7.02
N PRO A 23 5.13 7.92 7.60
CA PRO A 23 6.06 6.85 7.93
C PRO A 23 6.75 6.39 6.64
N GLU A 24 8.08 6.58 6.57
CA GLU A 24 8.96 6.33 5.42
C GLU A 24 9.16 4.84 5.10
N HIS A 25 8.27 3.97 5.59
CA HIS A 25 8.20 2.56 5.22
C HIS A 25 6.77 2.19 4.88
N THR A 26 6.41 2.37 3.60
CA THR A 26 5.19 1.78 3.04
C THR A 26 5.44 0.29 2.87
N VAL A 27 4.86 -0.53 3.76
CA VAL A 27 4.81 -1.98 3.57
C VAL A 27 4.07 -2.24 2.25
N SER A 28 4.67 -3.03 1.36
CA SER A 28 4.02 -3.51 0.14
C SER A 28 3.69 -4.99 0.25
N ILE A 29 2.58 -5.40 -0.37
CA ILE A 29 2.06 -6.77 -0.29
C ILE A 29 1.82 -7.30 -1.71
N SER A 30 2.52 -8.37 -2.07
CA SER A 30 2.25 -9.14 -3.27
C SER A 30 1.49 -10.41 -2.90
N VAL A 31 0.26 -10.55 -3.39
CA VAL A 31 -0.53 -11.77 -3.24
C VAL A 31 -0.62 -12.45 -4.60
N PHE A 32 -0.29 -13.74 -4.66
CA PHE A 32 -0.45 -14.50 -5.90
C PHE A 32 -1.30 -15.74 -5.69
N PHE A 33 -2.07 -16.10 -6.72
CA PHE A 33 -3.00 -17.23 -6.73
C PHE A 33 -2.66 -18.18 -7.88
N PRO A 34 -2.04 -19.34 -7.65
CA PRO A 34 -2.01 -20.41 -8.63
C PRO A 34 -3.44 -20.97 -8.78
N CYS A 35 -3.94 -20.99 -10.00
CA CYS A 35 -5.29 -21.43 -10.32
C CYS A 35 -5.24 -22.51 -11.39
N TYR A 36 -5.73 -23.71 -11.05
CA TYR A 36 -5.92 -24.83 -11.97
C TYR A 36 -7.37 -25.29 -11.88
N ASN A 37 -8.13 -25.11 -12.95
CA ASN A 37 -9.55 -25.42 -13.04
C ASN A 37 -10.40 -24.82 -11.89
N GLU A 38 -10.25 -23.52 -11.67
CA GLU A 38 -10.88 -22.74 -10.60
C GLU A 38 -11.96 -21.77 -11.12
N GLN A 39 -12.59 -22.04 -12.27
CA GLN A 39 -13.56 -21.13 -12.90
C GLN A 39 -14.67 -20.67 -11.93
N ASP A 40 -15.12 -21.56 -11.05
CA ASP A 40 -16.22 -21.29 -10.11
C ASP A 40 -15.76 -20.53 -8.86
N ASN A 41 -14.44 -20.46 -8.61
CA ASN A 41 -13.88 -19.93 -7.37
C ASN A 41 -13.00 -18.69 -7.56
N VAL A 42 -12.29 -18.56 -8.69
CA VAL A 42 -11.26 -17.53 -8.92
C VAL A 42 -11.79 -16.12 -8.64
N THR A 43 -13.00 -15.79 -9.12
CA THR A 43 -13.64 -14.49 -8.87
C THR A 43 -13.83 -14.23 -7.37
N ARG A 44 -14.48 -15.16 -6.67
CA ARG A 44 -14.78 -15.03 -5.23
C ARG A 44 -13.51 -14.95 -4.40
N THR A 45 -12.48 -15.70 -4.77
CA THR A 45 -11.18 -15.71 -4.07
C THR A 45 -10.49 -14.36 -4.20
N VAL A 46 -10.40 -13.81 -5.40
CA VAL A 46 -9.77 -12.52 -5.66
C VAL A 46 -10.56 -11.38 -4.99
N GLU A 47 -11.89 -11.38 -5.08
CA GLU A 47 -12.73 -10.37 -4.43
C GLU A 47 -12.54 -10.34 -2.91
N LYS A 48 -12.45 -11.50 -2.27
CA LYS A 48 -12.16 -11.60 -0.83
C LYS A 48 -10.78 -11.07 -0.49
N ALA A 49 -9.76 -11.40 -1.29
CA ALA A 49 -8.41 -10.90 -1.10
C ALA A 49 -8.38 -9.37 -1.20
N LEU A 50 -8.98 -8.80 -2.25
CA LEU A 50 -9.11 -7.36 -2.44
C LEU A 50 -9.84 -6.68 -1.27
N ALA A 51 -10.91 -7.30 -0.75
CA ALA A 51 -11.65 -6.75 0.38
C ALA A 51 -10.82 -6.69 1.68
N VAL A 52 -9.86 -7.59 1.86
CA VAL A 52 -8.91 -7.57 2.97
C VAL A 52 -7.79 -6.57 2.70
N LEU A 53 -7.15 -6.64 1.53
CA LEU A 53 -6.02 -5.79 1.15
C LEU A 53 -6.37 -4.30 1.19
N LYS A 54 -7.58 -3.91 0.75
CA LYS A 54 -8.08 -2.53 0.82
C LYS A 54 -8.20 -1.96 2.24
N LYS A 55 -8.24 -2.81 3.27
CA LYS A 55 -8.28 -2.39 4.68
C LYS A 55 -6.87 -2.25 5.28
N LEU A 56 -5.85 -2.73 4.58
CA LEU A 56 -4.46 -2.60 4.98
C LEU A 56 -3.94 -1.25 4.47
N ASN A 57 -3.23 -0.51 5.32
CA ASN A 57 -2.56 0.74 4.94
C ASN A 57 -1.23 0.41 4.24
N ALA A 58 -1.31 -0.30 3.11
CA ALA A 58 -0.19 -0.86 2.37
C ALA A 58 -0.48 -0.81 0.87
N ASP A 59 0.56 -0.60 0.07
CA ASP A 59 0.47 -0.79 -1.38
C ASP A 59 0.37 -2.30 -1.65
N PHE A 60 -0.42 -2.71 -2.64
CA PHE A 60 -0.58 -4.12 -2.95
C PHE A 60 -0.74 -4.42 -4.43
N GLU A 61 -0.38 -5.64 -4.80
CA GLU A 61 -0.68 -6.25 -6.09
C GLU A 61 -1.31 -7.62 -5.89
N VAL A 62 -2.16 -8.01 -6.84
CA VAL A 62 -2.76 -9.35 -6.91
C VAL A 62 -2.37 -9.97 -8.25
N ILE A 63 -1.70 -11.12 -8.21
CA ILE A 63 -1.22 -11.84 -9.39
C ILE A 63 -1.98 -13.15 -9.50
N ILE A 64 -2.81 -13.29 -10.54
CA ILE A 64 -3.52 -14.55 -10.81
C ILE A 64 -2.69 -15.33 -11.82
N VAL A 65 -2.31 -16.56 -11.47
CA VAL A 65 -1.49 -17.43 -12.31
C VAL A 65 -2.35 -18.58 -12.80
N ASN A 66 -2.69 -18.58 -14.08
CA ASN A 66 -3.34 -19.74 -14.70
C ASN A 66 -2.31 -20.87 -14.88
N ASP A 67 -2.45 -21.95 -14.12
CA ASP A 67 -1.53 -23.08 -14.06
C ASP A 67 -1.94 -24.20 -15.05
N GLY A 68 -2.18 -23.82 -16.31
CA GLY A 68 -2.56 -24.78 -17.36
C GLY A 68 -4.00 -25.31 -17.26
N SER A 69 -4.93 -24.48 -16.79
CA SER A 69 -6.36 -24.86 -16.72
C SER A 69 -6.92 -25.22 -18.10
N SER A 70 -7.84 -26.18 -18.12
CA SER A 70 -8.58 -26.62 -19.32
C SER A 70 -10.00 -26.04 -19.38
N ASP A 71 -10.36 -25.21 -18.41
CA ASP A 71 -11.66 -24.58 -18.24
C ASP A 71 -11.56 -23.05 -18.42
N ASP A 72 -12.61 -22.31 -18.05
CA ASP A 72 -12.67 -20.86 -18.25
C ASP A 72 -11.84 -20.04 -17.24
N THR A 73 -11.04 -20.67 -16.36
CA THR A 73 -10.24 -19.99 -15.33
C THR A 73 -9.38 -18.86 -15.88
N GLY A 74 -8.70 -19.10 -17.01
CA GLY A 74 -7.82 -18.11 -17.63
C GLY A 74 -8.58 -16.88 -18.14
N GLN A 75 -9.69 -17.10 -18.85
CA GLN A 75 -10.54 -16.00 -19.34
C GLN A 75 -11.11 -15.17 -18.18
N ILE A 76 -11.57 -15.84 -17.11
CA ILE A 76 -12.10 -15.15 -15.94
C ILE A 76 -11.00 -14.34 -15.23
N ALA A 77 -9.76 -14.86 -15.16
CA ALA A 77 -8.63 -14.12 -14.60
C ALA A 77 -8.31 -12.85 -15.40
N ASP A 78 -8.31 -12.93 -16.74
CA ASP A 78 -8.11 -11.78 -17.63
C ASP A 78 -9.23 -10.75 -17.47
N ASP A 79 -10.48 -11.20 -17.41
CA ASP A 79 -11.65 -10.34 -17.17
C ASP A 79 -11.53 -9.59 -15.83
N ILE A 80 -11.04 -10.25 -14.78
CA ILE A 80 -10.79 -9.62 -13.47
C ILE A 80 -9.68 -8.56 -13.57
N ALA A 81 -8.58 -8.87 -14.26
CA ALA A 81 -7.42 -7.98 -14.38
C ALA A 81 -7.70 -6.71 -15.20
N SER A 82 -8.71 -6.74 -16.09
CA SER A 82 -9.10 -5.60 -16.94
C SER A 82 -10.01 -4.55 -16.28
N ARG A 83 -10.46 -4.80 -15.03
CA ARG A 83 -11.38 -3.93 -14.27
C ARG A 83 -10.65 -2.83 -13.52
#